data_AF-A0A954U432-F1
#
_entry.id   AF-A0A954U432-F1
#
_cell.length_a   1.000
_cell.length_b   1.000
_cell.length_c   1.000
_cell.angle_alpha   90.00
_cell.angle_beta   90.00
_cell.angle_gamma   90.00
#
_symmetry.space_group_name_H-M   'P 1'
#
loop_
_entity.id
_entity.type
_entity.pdbx_description
1 polymer ?
#
loop_
_entity_poly.entity_id
_entity_poly.type
_entity_poly.pdbx_seq_one_letter_code
_entity_poly.pdbx_strand_id
1 'polypeptide(L)'
;MRQIGSLDNEQHARLLVDYLLTQGISAQADADGAQVSVWVRDENQVDSAKDIFRDFCLNPLEERYRAAVDHATEIRTAEVRR
;
A
#
# COMPACT_ATOMS: atom_id res chain seq x y z
N MET A 1 14.29 -5.99 6.32
CA MET A 1 13.20 -5.07 5.94
C MET A 1 13.82 -3.86 5.27
N ARG A 2 13.33 -3.45 4.11
CA ARG A 2 13.85 -2.32 3.34
C ARG A 2 12.73 -1.30 3.13
N GLN A 3 13.02 -0.02 3.36
CA GLN A 3 12.09 1.03 3.03
C GLN A 3 12.04 1.23 1.51
N ILE A 4 10.83 1.28 0.96
CA ILE A 4 10.60 1.55 -0.48
C ILE A 4 10.20 3.01 -0.73
N GLY A 5 9.60 3.67 0.26
CA GLY A 5 9.22 5.07 0.19
C GLY A 5 8.42 5.53 1.41
N SER A 6 7.94 6.76 1.38
CA SER A 6 7.03 7.33 2.36
C SER A 6 5.93 8.15 1.67
N LEU A 7 4.76 8.18 2.30
CA LEU A 7 3.56 8.85 1.82
C LEU A 7 3.06 9.81 2.91
N ASP A 8 2.52 10.95 2.53
CA ASP A 8 1.88 11.92 3.43
C ASP A 8 0.46 11.50 3.88
N ASN A 9 -0.08 10.43 3.29
CA ASN A 9 -1.42 9.93 3.57
C ASN A 9 -1.38 8.46 4.03
N GLU A 10 -1.82 8.23 5.28
CA GLU A 10 -1.88 6.89 5.86
C GLU A 10 -2.82 5.94 5.09
N GLN A 11 -3.93 6.45 4.56
CA GLN A 11 -4.88 5.64 3.80
C GLN A 11 -4.24 5.09 2.52
N HIS A 12 -3.48 5.93 1.81
CA HIS A 12 -2.73 5.53 0.62
C HIS A 12 -1.65 4.51 0.96
N ALA A 13 -0.93 4.68 2.07
CA ALA A 13 0.07 3.71 2.51
C ALA A 13 -0.54 2.36 2.87
N ARG A 14 -1.70 2.34 3.52
CA ARG A 14 -2.45 1.11 3.81
C ARG A 14 -2.87 0.40 2.52
N LEU A 15 -3.47 1.13 1.58
CA LEU A 15 -3.90 0.60 0.29
C LEU A 15 -2.74 -0.02 -0.49
N LEU A 16 -1.59 0.65 -0.50
CA LEU A 16 -0.40 0.12 -1.15
C LEU A 16 0.08 -1.18 -0.50
N VAL A 17 0.10 -1.24 0.84
CA VAL A 17 0.47 -2.46 1.57
C VAL A 17 -0.51 -3.60 1.29
N ASP A 18 -1.81 -3.32 1.27
CA ASP A 18 -2.84 -4.31 0.93
C ASP A 18 -2.67 -4.80 -0.52
N TYR A 19 -2.40 -3.90 -1.47
CA TYR A 19 -2.14 -4.26 -2.86
C TYR A 19 -0.86 -5.11 -3.00
N LEU A 20 0.22 -4.74 -2.32
CA LEU A 20 1.46 -5.51 -2.28
C LEU A 20 1.20 -6.93 -1.73
N LEU A 21 0.35 -7.06 -0.70
CA LEU A 21 -0.05 -8.35 -0.17
C LEU A 21 -0.80 -9.20 -1.21
N THR A 22 -1.67 -8.62 -2.05
CA THR A 22 -2.34 -9.35 -3.14
C THR A 22 -1.35 -9.90 -4.18
N GLN A 23 -0.20 -9.25 -4.35
CA GLN A 23 0.88 -9.69 -5.22
C GLN A 23 1.82 -10.71 -4.54
N GLY A 24 1.52 -11.13 -3.31
CA GLY A 24 2.36 -12.02 -2.51
C GLY A 24 3.56 -11.32 -1.86
N ILE A 25 3.57 -9.99 -1.85
CA ILE A 25 4.65 -9.16 -1.31
C ILE A 25 4.33 -8.77 0.13
N SER A 26 5.13 -9.27 1.06
CA SER A 26 5.00 -8.90 2.48
C SER A 26 5.54 -7.50 2.76
N ALA A 27 4.65 -6.52 2.86
CA ALA A 27 4.95 -5.13 3.18
C ALA A 27 4.26 -4.66 4.48
N GLN A 28 4.73 -3.55 5.03
CA GLN A 28 4.22 -2.94 6.25
C GLN A 28 4.28 -1.42 6.13
N ALA A 29 3.19 -0.73 6.50
CA ALA A 29 3.14 0.72 6.59
C ALA A 29 3.37 1.12 8.04
N ASP A 30 4.28 2.07 8.24
CA ASP A 30 4.68 2.57 9.55
C ASP A 30 4.46 4.09 9.57
N ALA A 31 3.52 4.53 10.39
CA ALA A 31 3.16 5.95 10.49
C ALA A 31 4.07 6.64 11.50
N ASP A 32 4.90 7.56 11.01
CA ASP A 32 5.80 8.40 11.80
C ASP A 32 5.36 9.86 11.67
N GLY A 33 4.56 10.31 12.64
CA GLY A 33 4.00 11.66 12.66
C GLY A 33 3.05 11.93 11.49
N ALA A 34 3.45 12.84 10.59
CA ALA A 34 2.67 13.23 9.41
C ALA A 34 3.02 12.42 8.15
N GLN A 35 3.99 11.51 8.24
CA GLN A 35 4.43 10.70 7.11
C GLN A 35 4.31 9.22 7.44
N VAL A 36 4.03 8.41 6.43
CA VAL A 36 3.85 6.97 6.56
C VAL A 36 4.84 6.28 5.65
N SER A 37 5.79 5.58 6.25
CA SER A 37 6.85 4.86 5.57
C SER A 37 6.41 3.44 5.23
N VAL A 38 6.65 3.00 3.99
CA VAL A 38 6.35 1.64 3.55
C VAL A 38 7.63 0.82 3.53
N TRP A 39 7.57 -0.32 4.23
CA TRP A 39 8.67 -1.23 4.46
C TRP A 39 8.35 -2.60 3.89
N VAL A 40 9.24 -3.16 3.08
CA VAL A 40 9.09 -4.52 2.52
C VAL A 40 9.99 -5.46 3.30
N ARG A 41 9.46 -6.64 3.66
CA ARG A 41 10.21 -7.63 4.46
C ARG A 41 11.26 -8.35 3.64
N ASP A 42 10.92 -8.78 2.42
CA ASP A 42 11.78 -9.54 1.52
C ASP A 42 12.58 -8.62 0.60
N GLU A 43 13.91 -8.68 0.64
CA GLU A 43 14.77 -7.82 -0.15
C GLU A 43 14.70 -8.14 -1.66
N ASN A 44 14.39 -9.38 -2.04
CA ASN A 44 14.23 -9.77 -3.46
C ASN A 44 12.97 -9.18 -4.09
N GLN A 45 12.00 -8.77 -3.27
CA GLN A 45 10.75 -8.18 -3.74
C GLN A 45 10.71 -6.66 -3.56
N VAL A 46 11.81 -6.06 -3.09
CA VAL A 46 11.93 -4.60 -2.94
C VAL A 46 11.85 -3.90 -4.28
N ASP A 47 12.49 -4.42 -5.32
CA ASP A 47 12.44 -3.81 -6.65
C ASP A 47 11.02 -3.84 -7.22
N SER A 48 10.34 -5.00 -7.19
CA SER A 48 8.94 -5.11 -7.60
C SER A 48 8.02 -4.18 -6.80
N ALA A 49 8.20 -4.11 -5.48
CA ALA A 49 7.42 -3.24 -4.63
C ALA A 49 7.70 -1.76 -4.89
N LYS A 50 8.94 -1.39 -5.24
CA LYS A 50 9.31 -0.03 -5.63
C LYS A 50 8.69 0.37 -6.96
N ASP A 51 8.65 -0.52 -7.95
CA ASP A 51 7.97 -0.22 -9.21
C ASP A 51 6.47 -0.01 -8.99
N ILE A 52 5.84 -0.85 -8.17
CA ILE A 52 4.42 -0.67 -7.76
C ILE A 52 4.23 0.64 -6.99
N PHE A 53 5.13 0.97 -6.05
CA PHE A 53 5.09 2.23 -5.30
C PHE A 53 5.22 3.43 -6.24
N ARG A 54 6.12 3.37 -7.23
CA ARG A 54 6.34 4.45 -8.18
C ARG A 54 5.13 4.63 -9.11
N ASP A 55 4.55 3.53 -9.59
CA ASP A 55 3.32 3.54 -10.40
C ASP A 55 2.14 4.14 -9.61
N PHE A 56 2.00 3.74 -8.34
CA PHE A 56 1.01 4.28 -7.42
C PHE A 56 1.21 5.78 -7.12
N CYS A 57 2.45 6.24 -6.94
CA CYS A 57 2.75 7.66 -6.77
C CYS A 57 2.48 8.49 -8.02
N LEU A 58 2.68 7.92 -9.21
CA LEU A 58 2.44 8.60 -10.48
C LEU A 58 0.94 8.73 -10.77
N ASN A 59 0.15 7.68 -10.50
CA ASN A 59 -1.30 7.68 -10.72
C ASN A 59 -2.07 7.01 -9.57
N PRO A 60 -2.20 7.67 -8.41
CA PRO A 60 -2.95 7.13 -7.27
C PRO A 60 -4.46 6.99 -7.54
N LEU A 61 -4.94 7.63 -8.61
CA LEU A 61 -6.35 7.67 -9.05
C LEU A 61 -6.63 6.77 -10.25
N GLU A 62 -5.67 5.95 -10.69
CA GLU A 62 -5.88 5.06 -11.83
C GLU A 62 -6.99 4.04 -11.52
N GLU A 63 -7.79 3.70 -12.54
CA GLU A 63 -8.99 2.87 -12.36
C GLU A 63 -8.68 1.49 -11.74
N ARG A 64 -7.47 0.95 -11.99
CA ARG A 64 -6.97 -0.27 -11.33
C ARG A 64 -6.78 -0.14 -9.82
N TYR A 65 -6.38 1.03 -9.35
CA TYR A 65 -6.27 1.35 -7.92
C TYR A 65 -7.61 1.78 -7.34
N ARG A 66 -8.44 2.47 -8.12
CA ARG A 66 -9.82 2.81 -7.72
C ARG A 66 -10.70 1.58 -7.55
N ALA A 67 -10.60 0.59 -8.45
CA ALA A 67 -11.26 -0.71 -8.30
C ALA A 67 -10.71 -1.48 -7.08
N ALA A 68 -9.40 -1.35 -6.79
CA ALA A 68 -8.84 -1.89 -5.56
C ALA A 68 -9.33 -1.14 -4.31
N VAL A 69 -9.59 0.17 -4.38
CA VAL A 69 -10.19 0.98 -3.30
C VAL A 69 -11.65 0.62 -3.08
N ASP A 70 -12.45 0.43 -4.14
CA ASP A 70 -13.83 -0.05 -4.03
C ASP A 70 -13.87 -1.44 -3.38
N HIS A 71 -13.02 -2.39 -3.83
CA HIS A 71 -12.92 -3.71 -3.22
C HIS A 71 -12.38 -3.69 -1.78
N ALA A 72 -11.38 -2.86 -1.47
CA ALA A 72 -10.85 -2.72 -0.11
C ALA A 72 -11.85 -2.01 0.83
N THR A 73 -12.66 -1.10 0.31
CA THR A 73 -13.76 -0.45 1.05
C THR A 73 -14.88 -1.44 1.33
N GLU A 74 -15.21 -2.34 0.40
CA GLU A 74 -16.14 -3.45 0.64
C GLU A 74 -15.61 -4.42 1.72
N ILE A 75 -14.33 -4.76 1.69
CA ILE A 75 -13.71 -5.62 2.73
C ILE A 75 -13.67 -4.91 4.10
N ARG A 76 -13.34 -3.61 4.13
CA ARG A 76 -13.25 -2.83 5.39
C ARG A 76 -14.61 -2.53 6.01
N THR A 77 -15.64 -2.35 5.20
CA THR A 77 -17.01 -2.09 5.71
C THR A 77 -17.61 -3.34 6.36
N ALA A 78 -17.12 -4.54 6.02
CA ALA A 78 -17.49 -5.78 6.69
C ALA A 78 -16.88 -5.91 8.10
N GLU A 79 -15.75 -5.25 8.40
CA GLU A 79 -15.08 -5.35 9.70
C GLU A 79 -15.48 -4.26 10.72
N VAL A 80 -16.14 -3.19 10.29
CA VAL A 80 -16.53 -2.06 11.18
C VAL A 80 -17.90 -2.29 11.88
N ARG A 81 -18.58 -3.42 11.65
CA ARG A 81 -19.86 -3.76 12.32
C ARG A 81 -19.73 -4.92 13.30
N ARG A 82 -18.90 -4.81 14.33
CA ARG A 82 -19.04 -5.64 15.53
C ARG A 82 -19.02 -4.83 16.80
#